data_AF-A0A9N8VTQ6-F1
#
_entry.id   AF-A0A9N8VTQ6-F1
#
_cell.length_a   1.000
_cell.length_b   1.000
_cell.length_c   1.000
_cell.angle_alpha   90.00
_cell.angle_beta   90.00
_cell.angle_gamma   90.00
#
_symmetry.space_group_name_H-M   'P 1'
#
loop_
_entity.id
_entity.type
_entity.pdbx_description
1 polymer ?
#
loop_
_entity_poly.entity_id
_entity_poly.type
_entity_poly.pdbx_seq_one_letter_code
_entity_poly.pdbx_strand_id
1 'polypeptide(L)'
;MADKQAQTYIDNPAVFAKSVTKIEVDHSLNNLIGDLIIKDFPNLTDVILRNHGLTSVTVESCPNLSNINVSNNRNLVSFNLEKTTIINGENAGNKVKVVKISGYSGKPSFEEINLKNCTSLEGLFVNDLGKIRTIKGVKDFDNPIREINMGGSEGFNLTTTDELERLEAVEKVSDEILGGSGNLPMTIDPGTGKQVVNVAKLKEDLVVKGAENPDSPTKKIVEAVIVELGLRGTNITQQQIIDEIRKLKDRGEIDKLESAASARDVEISKDKLISGRFNELQMLRDKKLLPGQEDEKTEV
;
A
#
# COMPACT_ATOMS: atom_id res chain seq x y z
N MET A 1 15.68 -43.75 -2.73
CA MET A 1 14.63 -42.80 -3.15
C MET A 1 14.95 -42.39 -4.57
N ALA A 2 14.03 -42.58 -5.50
CA ALA A 2 14.27 -42.20 -6.88
C ALA A 2 13.77 -40.77 -7.09
N ASP A 3 14.65 -39.92 -7.61
CA ASP A 3 14.27 -38.59 -8.06
C ASP A 3 13.40 -38.72 -9.32
N LYS A 4 12.29 -37.98 -9.34
CA LYS A 4 11.36 -37.92 -10.46
C LYS A 4 11.19 -36.48 -10.87
N GLN A 5 11.25 -36.21 -12.18
CA GLN A 5 10.92 -34.90 -12.70
C GLN A 5 9.46 -34.58 -12.37
N ALA A 6 9.25 -33.49 -11.61
CA ALA A 6 7.96 -33.17 -11.01
C ALA A 6 6.86 -33.05 -12.07
N GLN A 7 7.12 -32.27 -13.14
CA GLN A 7 6.16 -32.08 -14.23
C GLN A 7 5.77 -33.41 -14.89
N THR A 8 6.75 -34.23 -15.28
CA THR A 8 6.50 -35.54 -15.90
C THR A 8 5.69 -36.47 -15.00
N TYR A 9 5.90 -36.41 -13.68
CA TYR A 9 5.15 -37.23 -12.72
C TYR A 9 3.70 -36.80 -12.59
N ILE A 10 3.45 -35.48 -12.50
CA ILE A 10 2.11 -34.92 -12.35
C ILE A 10 1.30 -35.02 -13.65
N ASP A 11 1.93 -34.88 -14.81
CA ASP A 11 1.25 -34.98 -16.12
C ASP A 11 0.90 -36.41 -16.51
N ASN A 12 1.41 -37.42 -15.80
CA ASN A 12 1.11 -38.81 -16.11
C ASN A 12 -0.34 -39.15 -15.72
N PRO A 13 -1.24 -39.39 -16.69
CA PRO A 13 -2.65 -39.66 -16.40
C PRO A 13 -2.86 -41.00 -15.68
N ALA A 14 -1.89 -41.92 -15.73
CA ALA A 14 -1.93 -43.16 -14.95
C ALA A 14 -1.64 -42.93 -13.46
N VAL A 15 -1.05 -41.78 -13.10
CA VAL A 15 -0.79 -41.39 -11.71
C VAL A 15 -1.88 -40.43 -11.23
N PHE A 16 -2.19 -39.39 -12.01
CA PHE A 16 -3.19 -38.39 -11.67
C PHE A 16 -4.20 -38.18 -12.78
N ALA A 17 -5.44 -38.61 -12.55
CA ALA A 17 -6.57 -38.25 -13.40
C ALA A 17 -6.91 -36.77 -13.21
N LYS A 18 -7.38 -36.07 -14.26
CA LYS A 18 -7.80 -34.66 -14.12
C LYS A 18 -8.97 -34.43 -13.16
N SER A 19 -9.71 -35.48 -12.83
CA SER A 19 -10.81 -35.45 -11.86
C SER A 19 -10.36 -35.54 -10.40
N VAL A 20 -9.06 -35.65 -10.10
CA VAL A 20 -8.61 -35.76 -8.70
C VAL A 20 -8.98 -34.51 -7.90
N THR A 21 -9.31 -34.74 -6.62
CA THR A 21 -9.56 -33.67 -5.65
C THR A 21 -8.31 -33.34 -4.85
N LYS A 22 -7.32 -34.22 -4.82
CA LYS A 22 -6.11 -34.05 -4.03
C LYS A 22 -4.88 -34.57 -4.76
N ILE A 23 -3.83 -33.78 -4.78
CA ILE A 23 -2.48 -34.19 -5.18
C ILE A 23 -1.65 -34.29 -3.91
N GLU A 24 -1.28 -35.52 -3.54
CA GLU A 24 -0.35 -35.78 -2.46
C GLU A 24 0.64 -36.84 -2.93
N VAL A 25 1.93 -36.56 -2.76
CA VAL A 25 3.00 -37.47 -3.16
C VAL A 25 3.84 -37.78 -1.94
N ASP A 26 3.91 -39.07 -1.61
CA ASP A 26 4.78 -39.53 -0.54
C ASP A 26 6.24 -39.39 -0.96
N HIS A 27 6.93 -38.41 -0.35
CA HIS A 27 8.35 -38.17 -0.56
C HIS A 27 9.23 -39.39 -0.28
N SER A 28 8.81 -40.30 0.61
CA SER A 28 9.57 -41.51 0.93
C SER A 28 9.67 -42.46 -0.27
N LEU A 29 8.67 -42.42 -1.15
CA LEU A 29 8.57 -43.24 -2.35
C LEU A 29 9.09 -42.50 -3.58
N ASN A 30 8.71 -41.23 -3.74
CA ASN A 30 9.01 -40.43 -4.92
C ASN A 30 9.49 -39.04 -4.50
N ASN A 31 10.75 -38.73 -4.82
CA ASN A 31 11.24 -37.38 -4.62
C ASN A 31 11.01 -36.54 -5.88
N LEU A 32 10.03 -35.65 -5.85
CA LEU A 32 9.79 -34.75 -6.98
C LEU A 32 10.87 -33.67 -7.03
N ILE A 33 11.48 -33.46 -8.19
CA ILE A 33 12.52 -32.45 -8.40
C ILE A 33 12.20 -31.56 -9.60
N GLY A 34 12.77 -30.35 -9.59
CA GLY A 34 12.63 -29.38 -10.67
C GLY A 34 11.37 -28.53 -10.57
N ASP A 35 11.02 -27.90 -11.68
CA ASP A 35 9.87 -27.00 -11.77
C ASP A 35 8.57 -27.79 -11.91
N LEU A 36 7.50 -27.24 -11.32
CA LEU A 36 6.17 -27.85 -11.37
C LEU A 36 5.09 -26.82 -11.70
N ILE A 37 4.30 -27.14 -12.71
CA ILE A 37 3.08 -26.46 -13.09
C ILE A 37 1.90 -27.42 -12.88
N ILE A 38 1.04 -27.10 -11.92
CA ILE A 38 -0.20 -27.82 -11.67
C ILE A 38 -1.30 -27.12 -12.45
N LYS A 39 -1.78 -27.78 -13.51
CA LYS A 39 -2.66 -27.15 -14.49
C LYS A 39 -3.89 -27.97 -14.85
N ASP A 40 -5.01 -27.29 -14.99
CA ASP A 40 -6.29 -27.82 -15.49
C ASP A 40 -6.84 -28.97 -14.64
N PHE A 41 -6.78 -28.85 -13.31
CA PHE A 41 -7.44 -29.77 -12.37
C PHE A 41 -8.68 -29.09 -11.77
N PRO A 42 -9.86 -29.19 -12.42
CA PRO A 42 -11.04 -28.42 -12.05
C PRO A 42 -11.60 -28.78 -10.66
N ASN A 43 -11.37 -30.00 -10.19
CA ASN A 43 -11.89 -30.50 -8.91
C ASN A 43 -10.85 -30.46 -7.78
N LEU A 44 -9.62 -30.04 -8.05
CA LEU A 44 -8.53 -30.08 -7.10
C LEU A 44 -8.78 -29.08 -5.96
N THR A 45 -8.84 -29.58 -4.72
CA THR A 45 -9.00 -28.81 -3.49
C THR A 45 -7.70 -28.71 -2.70
N ASP A 46 -6.84 -29.72 -2.80
CA ASP A 46 -5.64 -29.85 -1.97
C ASP A 46 -4.40 -30.24 -2.76
N VAL A 47 -3.30 -29.51 -2.54
CA VAL A 47 -1.96 -29.86 -3.01
C VAL A 47 -1.03 -30.02 -1.82
N ILE A 48 -0.49 -31.22 -1.61
CA ILE A 48 0.43 -31.55 -0.52
C ILE A 48 1.70 -32.16 -1.11
N LEU A 49 2.71 -31.32 -1.27
CA LEU A 49 4.00 -31.65 -1.88
C LEU A 49 5.14 -31.30 -0.92
N ARG A 50 5.12 -31.93 0.26
CA ARG A 50 6.08 -31.69 1.33
C ARG A 50 7.35 -32.49 1.15
N ASN A 51 8.48 -31.95 1.60
CA ASN A 51 9.77 -32.64 1.65
C ASN A 51 10.27 -33.13 0.28
N HIS A 52 10.07 -32.32 -0.77
CA HIS A 52 10.57 -32.61 -2.12
C HIS A 52 11.75 -31.68 -2.50
N GLY A 53 12.27 -31.86 -3.71
CA GLY A 53 13.33 -31.05 -4.31
C GLY A 53 12.82 -30.05 -5.35
N LEU A 54 11.60 -29.53 -5.20
CA LEU A 54 11.00 -28.58 -6.16
C LEU A 54 11.78 -27.26 -6.17
N THR A 55 11.89 -26.65 -7.36
CA THR A 55 12.54 -25.36 -7.58
C THR A 55 11.55 -24.21 -7.79
N SER A 56 10.44 -24.50 -8.46
CA SER A 56 9.31 -23.58 -8.58
C SER A 56 7.99 -24.33 -8.56
N VAL A 57 6.94 -23.66 -8.09
CA VAL A 57 5.56 -24.18 -8.15
C VAL A 57 4.65 -23.09 -8.68
N THR A 58 3.95 -23.41 -9.78
CA THR A 58 2.90 -22.57 -10.36
C THR A 58 1.60 -23.35 -10.41
N VAL A 59 0.48 -22.70 -10.07
CA VAL A 59 -0.85 -23.28 -10.20
C VAL A 59 -1.67 -22.49 -11.21
N GLU A 60 -2.22 -23.17 -12.20
CA GLU A 60 -3.06 -22.59 -13.25
C GLU A 60 -4.40 -23.34 -13.37
N SER A 61 -5.51 -22.62 -13.54
CA SER A 61 -6.82 -23.23 -13.85
C SER A 61 -7.27 -24.34 -12.88
N CYS A 62 -7.03 -24.14 -11.58
CA CYS A 62 -7.48 -25.01 -10.49
C CYS A 62 -8.49 -24.25 -9.59
N PRO A 63 -9.71 -23.97 -10.09
CA PRO A 63 -10.65 -23.01 -9.49
C PRO A 63 -11.17 -23.41 -8.10
N ASN A 64 -11.04 -24.68 -7.73
CA ASN A 64 -11.48 -25.20 -6.44
C ASN A 64 -10.35 -25.38 -5.43
N LEU A 65 -9.11 -25.00 -5.79
CA LEU A 65 -7.97 -25.16 -4.90
C LEU A 65 -8.17 -24.28 -3.66
N SER A 66 -8.20 -24.91 -2.49
CA SER A 66 -8.35 -24.24 -1.20
C SER A 66 -7.08 -24.29 -0.37
N ASN A 67 -6.30 -25.37 -0.47
CA ASN A 67 -5.12 -25.57 0.36
C ASN A 67 -3.92 -25.98 -0.48
N ILE A 68 -2.79 -25.31 -0.25
CA ILE A 68 -1.52 -25.69 -0.86
C ILE A 68 -0.40 -25.71 0.17
N ASN A 69 0.31 -26.83 0.20
CA ASN A 69 1.42 -27.08 1.10
C ASN A 69 2.62 -27.61 0.32
N VAL A 70 3.59 -26.72 0.12
CA VAL A 70 4.89 -26.99 -0.51
C VAL A 70 6.01 -26.81 0.51
N SER A 71 5.74 -27.10 1.78
CA SER A 71 6.71 -27.00 2.86
C SER A 71 7.89 -27.96 2.72
N ASN A 72 9.04 -27.52 3.21
CA ASN A 72 10.30 -28.24 3.23
C ASN A 72 10.79 -28.60 1.81
N ASN A 73 10.61 -27.71 0.84
CA ASN A 73 11.20 -27.85 -0.48
C ASN A 73 12.54 -27.12 -0.51
N ARG A 74 13.62 -27.91 -0.54
CA ARG A 74 14.98 -27.38 -0.36
C ARG A 74 15.37 -26.37 -1.43
N ASN A 75 14.89 -26.48 -2.65
CA ASN A 75 15.40 -25.65 -3.75
C ASN A 75 14.37 -24.64 -4.23
N LEU A 76 13.27 -24.46 -3.50
CA LEU A 76 12.16 -23.63 -3.91
C LEU A 76 12.56 -22.15 -3.83
N VAL A 77 12.50 -21.47 -4.96
CA VAL A 77 12.85 -20.05 -5.08
C VAL A 77 11.69 -19.19 -5.62
N SER A 78 10.66 -19.83 -6.16
CA SER A 78 9.49 -19.16 -6.76
C SER A 78 8.20 -19.93 -6.47
N PHE A 79 7.14 -19.18 -6.17
CA PHE A 79 5.80 -19.72 -5.94
C PHE A 79 4.74 -18.78 -6.51
N ASN A 80 3.86 -19.29 -7.37
CA ASN A 80 2.89 -18.47 -8.10
C ASN A 80 1.48 -19.08 -8.11
N LEU A 81 0.51 -18.32 -7.58
CA LEU A 81 -0.92 -18.64 -7.56
C LEU A 81 -1.77 -17.64 -8.35
N GLU A 82 -1.16 -16.67 -9.04
CA GLU A 82 -1.87 -15.60 -9.75
C GLU A 82 -2.94 -16.19 -10.66
N LYS A 83 -2.64 -17.26 -11.38
CA LYS A 83 -3.52 -17.88 -12.40
C LYS A 83 -4.36 -19.05 -11.89
N THR A 84 -4.53 -19.19 -10.57
CA THR A 84 -5.24 -20.35 -9.99
C THR A 84 -6.69 -20.44 -10.47
N THR A 85 -7.38 -19.30 -10.65
CA THR A 85 -8.76 -19.28 -11.16
C THR A 85 -8.84 -18.43 -12.41
N ILE A 86 -8.87 -19.08 -13.57
CA ILE A 86 -9.13 -18.44 -14.86
C ILE A 86 -10.54 -18.83 -15.30
N ILE A 87 -11.43 -17.85 -15.45
CA ILE A 87 -12.77 -18.01 -16.01
C ILE A 87 -12.83 -17.15 -17.27
N ASN A 88 -13.13 -17.75 -18.42
CA ASN A 88 -13.21 -17.06 -19.72
C ASN A 88 -11.95 -16.25 -20.12
N GLY A 89 -10.77 -16.68 -19.66
CA GLY A 89 -9.51 -15.97 -19.93
C GLY A 89 -9.20 -14.83 -18.96
N GLU A 90 -10.10 -14.55 -18.01
CA GLU A 90 -9.92 -13.54 -16.97
C GLU A 90 -9.74 -14.18 -15.59
N ASN A 91 -9.07 -13.46 -14.71
CA ASN A 91 -8.80 -13.91 -13.35
C ASN A 91 -10.00 -13.61 -12.44
N ALA A 92 -10.63 -14.64 -11.86
CA ALA A 92 -11.91 -14.48 -11.17
C ALA A 92 -11.82 -14.52 -9.63
N GLY A 93 -10.63 -14.31 -9.06
CA GLY A 93 -10.38 -14.55 -7.63
C GLY A 93 -10.32 -16.05 -7.33
N ASN A 94 -9.41 -16.47 -6.46
CA ASN A 94 -9.24 -17.88 -6.12
C ASN A 94 -9.75 -18.20 -4.70
N LYS A 95 -10.07 -19.49 -4.50
CA LYS A 95 -10.59 -20.02 -3.23
C LYS A 95 -9.48 -20.44 -2.26
N VAL A 96 -8.23 -20.07 -2.52
CA VAL A 96 -7.10 -20.50 -1.69
C VAL A 96 -7.22 -19.81 -0.33
N LYS A 97 -7.42 -20.63 0.70
CA LYS A 97 -7.53 -20.21 2.09
C LYS A 97 -6.22 -20.33 2.83
N VAL A 98 -5.43 -21.36 2.52
CA VAL A 98 -4.21 -21.68 3.27
C VAL A 98 -3.06 -21.94 2.32
N VAL A 99 -1.98 -21.17 2.51
CA VAL A 99 -0.71 -21.33 1.81
C VAL A 99 0.38 -21.66 2.82
N LYS A 100 1.05 -22.80 2.62
CA LYS A 100 2.20 -23.24 3.43
C LYS A 100 3.41 -23.43 2.53
N ILE A 101 4.41 -22.60 2.74
CA ILE A 101 5.69 -22.60 2.03
C ILE A 101 6.76 -22.60 3.09
N SER A 102 7.68 -23.57 3.02
CA SER A 102 8.86 -23.51 3.85
C SER A 102 10.08 -24.08 3.16
N GLY A 103 11.23 -23.50 3.50
CA GLY A 103 12.53 -23.86 2.96
C GLY A 103 13.39 -24.51 4.02
N TYR A 104 14.68 -24.22 3.96
CA TYR A 104 15.69 -24.64 4.92
C TYR A 104 16.63 -23.46 5.18
N SER A 105 17.11 -23.32 6.41
CA SER A 105 18.05 -22.26 6.79
C SER A 105 19.34 -22.29 5.96
N GLY A 106 19.84 -21.11 5.57
CA GLY A 106 21.11 -20.95 4.82
C GLY A 106 21.02 -21.04 3.29
N LYS A 107 19.84 -20.78 2.70
CA LYS A 107 19.55 -20.94 1.27
C LYS A 107 19.36 -19.63 0.51
N PRO A 108 19.41 -19.66 -0.85
CA PRO A 108 19.26 -18.45 -1.68
C PRO A 108 17.98 -17.69 -1.37
N SER A 109 18.01 -16.38 -1.65
CA SER A 109 16.86 -15.51 -1.48
C SER A 109 15.66 -16.02 -2.27
N PHE A 110 14.52 -16.21 -1.62
CA PHE A 110 13.25 -16.45 -2.31
C PHE A 110 12.91 -15.22 -3.16
N GLU A 111 12.79 -15.42 -4.46
CA GLU A 111 12.66 -14.29 -5.40
C GLU A 111 11.25 -13.72 -5.37
N GLU A 112 10.23 -14.58 -5.41
CA GLU A 112 8.86 -14.12 -5.54
C GLU A 112 7.86 -15.11 -4.97
N ILE A 113 7.00 -14.62 -4.07
CA ILE A 113 5.74 -15.28 -3.71
C ILE A 113 4.61 -14.45 -4.32
N ASN A 114 3.96 -14.97 -5.36
CA ASN A 114 2.86 -14.28 -6.02
C ASN A 114 1.52 -14.86 -5.58
N LEU A 115 0.84 -14.11 -4.70
CA LEU A 115 -0.48 -14.44 -4.13
C LEU A 115 -1.58 -13.54 -4.70
N LYS A 116 -1.37 -12.95 -5.87
CA LYS A 116 -2.41 -12.14 -6.51
C LYS A 116 -3.70 -12.94 -6.70
N ASN A 117 -4.81 -12.26 -6.51
CA ASN A 117 -6.16 -12.83 -6.58
C ASN A 117 -6.45 -13.91 -5.53
N CYS A 118 -5.60 -14.11 -4.51
CA CYS A 118 -5.91 -14.96 -3.35
C CYS A 118 -6.85 -14.24 -2.37
N THR A 119 -8.04 -13.84 -2.85
CA THR A 119 -9.01 -13.05 -2.08
C THR A 119 -9.51 -13.76 -0.82
N SER A 120 -9.55 -15.10 -0.87
CA SER A 120 -10.02 -15.94 0.23
C SER A 120 -8.95 -16.31 1.26
N LEU A 121 -7.72 -15.76 1.18
CA LEU A 121 -6.60 -16.19 2.01
C LEU A 121 -6.86 -15.90 3.51
N GLU A 122 -6.80 -16.95 4.34
CA GLU A 122 -7.02 -16.87 5.79
C GLU A 122 -5.72 -17.18 6.57
N GLY A 123 -4.82 -17.99 6.01
CA GLY A 123 -3.57 -18.41 6.66
C GLY A 123 -2.38 -18.45 5.70
N LEU A 124 -1.32 -17.73 6.05
CA LEU A 124 -0.08 -17.64 5.28
C LEU A 124 1.11 -18.07 6.15
N PHE A 125 1.72 -19.21 5.82
CA PHE A 125 2.85 -19.77 6.54
C PHE A 125 4.05 -19.81 5.61
N VAL A 126 5.06 -18.98 5.86
CA VAL A 126 6.19 -18.70 4.96
C VAL A 126 7.49 -18.75 5.77
N ASN A 127 7.97 -19.95 6.04
CA ASN A 127 9.05 -20.20 7.01
C ASN A 127 10.37 -20.60 6.34
N ASP A 128 11.49 -20.22 6.94
CA ASP A 128 12.82 -20.68 6.53
C ASP A 128 13.13 -20.47 5.03
N LEU A 129 12.64 -19.38 4.43
CA LEU A 129 12.87 -19.05 3.02
C LEU A 129 14.08 -18.15 2.78
N GLY A 130 14.90 -17.92 3.81
CA GLY A 130 15.99 -16.96 3.76
C GLY A 130 15.45 -15.55 3.49
N LYS A 131 16.12 -14.77 2.63
CA LYS A 131 15.68 -13.43 2.27
C LYS A 131 14.55 -13.47 1.24
N ILE A 132 13.36 -13.00 1.59
CA ILE A 132 12.25 -12.87 0.64
C ILE A 132 12.37 -11.52 -0.07
N ARG A 133 12.46 -11.51 -1.41
CA ARG A 133 12.55 -10.26 -2.17
C ARG A 133 11.19 -9.59 -2.35
N THR A 134 10.16 -10.36 -2.66
CA THR A 134 8.85 -9.79 -2.99
C THR A 134 7.71 -10.75 -2.69
N ILE A 135 6.64 -10.23 -2.08
CA ILE A 135 5.34 -10.89 -1.99
C ILE A 135 4.33 -10.01 -2.72
N LYS A 136 3.63 -10.56 -3.72
CA LYS A 136 2.62 -9.84 -4.51
C LYS A 136 1.22 -10.29 -4.12
N GLY A 137 0.23 -9.42 -4.36
CA GLY A 137 -1.19 -9.72 -4.11
C GLY A 137 -1.68 -9.43 -2.70
N VAL A 138 -0.85 -8.82 -1.85
CA VAL A 138 -1.21 -8.52 -0.45
C VAL A 138 -2.43 -7.61 -0.32
N LYS A 139 -2.65 -6.74 -1.32
CA LYS A 139 -3.81 -5.85 -1.42
C LYS A 139 -5.08 -6.54 -1.91
N ASP A 140 -4.96 -7.76 -2.45
CA ASP A 140 -6.07 -8.50 -3.04
C ASP A 140 -6.78 -9.38 -1.98
N PHE A 141 -6.34 -9.36 -0.72
CA PHE A 141 -6.93 -10.17 0.35
C PHE A 141 -8.23 -9.52 0.85
N ASP A 142 -9.37 -10.10 0.51
CA ASP A 142 -10.70 -9.61 0.92
C ASP A 142 -11.04 -10.05 2.37
N ASN A 143 -10.47 -11.17 2.81
CA ASN A 143 -10.67 -11.69 4.16
C ASN A 143 -9.59 -11.19 5.13
N PRO A 144 -9.92 -10.99 6.42
CA PRO A 144 -8.92 -10.76 7.43
C PRO A 144 -8.01 -12.00 7.52
N ILE A 145 -6.73 -11.83 7.23
CA ILE A 145 -5.75 -12.89 7.48
C ILE A 145 -5.74 -13.16 8.99
N ARG A 146 -6.03 -14.40 9.36
CA ARG A 146 -6.11 -14.82 10.76
C ARG A 146 -4.73 -15.17 11.31
N GLU A 147 -3.87 -15.69 10.46
CA GLU A 147 -2.54 -16.16 10.85
C GLU A 147 -1.50 -15.88 9.78
N ILE A 148 -0.43 -15.19 10.17
CA ILE A 148 0.80 -15.05 9.39
C ILE A 148 1.93 -15.61 10.25
N ASN A 149 2.63 -16.63 9.73
CA ASN A 149 3.80 -17.20 10.38
C ASN A 149 4.97 -17.16 9.41
N MET A 150 6.08 -16.52 9.80
CA MET A 150 7.27 -16.37 8.97
C MET A 150 8.57 -16.63 9.72
N GLY A 151 8.55 -17.57 10.66
CA GLY A 151 9.73 -17.95 11.42
C GLY A 151 10.90 -18.34 10.51
N GLY A 152 12.09 -17.82 10.80
CA GLY A 152 13.31 -18.14 10.07
C GLY A 152 13.45 -17.51 8.67
N SER A 153 12.52 -16.64 8.27
CA SER A 153 12.60 -15.84 7.03
C SER A 153 13.05 -14.40 7.35
N GLU A 154 13.85 -13.79 6.47
CA GLU A 154 14.37 -12.42 6.59
C GLU A 154 13.87 -11.52 5.44
N GLY A 155 13.92 -10.20 5.62
CA GLY A 155 13.58 -9.23 4.55
C GLY A 155 12.09 -8.99 4.31
N PHE A 156 11.25 -9.33 5.28
CA PHE A 156 9.81 -9.13 5.19
C PHE A 156 9.43 -7.66 5.39
N ASN A 157 8.88 -7.05 4.33
CA ASN A 157 8.25 -5.73 4.39
C ASN A 157 6.79 -5.89 3.96
N LEU A 158 5.86 -5.78 4.92
CA LEU A 158 4.43 -5.60 4.63
C LEU A 158 4.16 -4.12 4.47
N THR A 159 4.38 -3.62 3.27
CA THR A 159 3.98 -2.28 2.92
C THR A 159 3.09 -2.39 1.72
N THR A 160 1.84 -1.96 1.86
CA THR A 160 1.03 -1.70 0.69
C THR A 160 1.75 -0.59 -0.09
N THR A 161 1.81 -0.72 -1.42
CA THR A 161 2.52 0.26 -2.26
C THR A 161 2.00 1.67 -1.98
N ASP A 162 0.70 1.81 -1.76
CA ASP A 162 0.02 3.08 -1.48
C ASP A 162 0.40 3.68 -0.11
N GLU A 163 0.59 2.87 0.95
CA GLU A 163 1.05 3.38 2.26
C GLU A 163 2.51 3.75 2.23
N LEU A 164 3.34 3.01 1.48
CA LEU A 164 4.74 3.36 1.30
C LEU A 164 4.87 4.65 0.47
N GLU A 165 4.12 4.78 -0.62
CA GLU A 165 4.05 5.99 -1.44
C GLU A 165 3.54 7.19 -0.63
N ARG A 166 2.55 6.98 0.25
CA ARG A 166 2.09 8.02 1.18
C ARG A 166 3.17 8.40 2.18
N LEU A 167 3.89 7.44 2.74
CA LEU A 167 4.99 7.71 3.69
C LEU A 167 6.17 8.42 3.02
N GLU A 168 6.57 7.99 1.83
CA GLU A 168 7.60 8.65 1.02
C GLU A 168 7.15 10.07 0.62
N ALA A 169 5.86 10.26 0.27
CA ALA A 169 5.31 11.58 0.00
C ALA A 169 5.31 12.46 1.26
N VAL A 170 4.97 11.91 2.43
CA VAL A 170 5.01 12.63 3.71
C VAL A 170 6.45 12.98 4.09
N GLU A 171 7.41 12.06 3.90
CA GLU A 171 8.83 12.29 4.14
C GLU A 171 9.37 13.39 3.22
N LYS A 172 9.05 13.33 1.92
CA LYS A 172 9.44 14.35 0.95
C LYS A 172 8.85 15.72 1.26
N VAL A 173 7.56 15.78 1.61
CA VAL A 173 6.91 17.02 2.05
C VAL A 173 7.55 17.55 3.34
N SER A 174 7.89 16.66 4.28
CA SER A 174 8.59 17.02 5.50
C SER A 174 9.99 17.58 5.21
N ASP A 175 10.75 16.98 4.30
CA ASP A 175 12.07 17.46 3.89
C ASP A 175 11.99 18.81 3.17
N GLU A 176 11.02 19.00 2.29
CA GLU A 176 10.79 20.29 1.62
C GLU A 176 10.44 21.38 2.65
N ILE A 177 9.59 21.07 3.63
CA ILE A 177 9.22 21.97 4.72
C ILE A 177 10.43 22.25 5.62
N LEU A 178 11.26 21.26 5.95
CA LEU A 178 12.39 21.41 6.87
C LEU A 178 13.71 21.84 6.19
N GLY A 179 13.74 21.95 4.86
CA GLY A 179 14.93 22.35 4.11
C GLY A 179 15.99 21.25 3.98
N GLY A 180 15.52 19.99 3.96
CA GLY A 180 16.32 18.76 3.92
C GLY A 180 16.74 18.26 5.30
N SER A 181 16.97 16.94 5.38
CA SER A 181 17.48 16.22 6.55
C SER A 181 18.85 16.78 6.99
N GLY A 182 18.86 17.80 7.84
CA GLY A 182 20.10 18.39 8.37
C GLY A 182 20.02 19.86 8.77
N ASN A 183 18.98 20.59 8.36
CA ASN A 183 18.84 22.03 8.61
C ASN A 183 17.87 22.39 9.73
N LEU A 184 17.58 21.46 10.65
CA LEU A 184 16.80 21.80 11.83
C LEU A 184 17.53 22.89 12.62
N PRO A 185 16.87 24.01 12.94
CA PRO A 185 17.50 25.06 13.73
C PRO A 185 17.77 24.50 15.13
N MET A 186 19.05 24.37 15.49
CA MET A 186 19.48 23.88 16.81
C MET A 186 19.84 25.05 17.72
N THR A 187 19.72 24.85 19.03
CA THR A 187 20.25 25.71 20.10
C THR A 187 20.92 24.85 21.16
N ILE A 188 21.70 25.46 22.04
CA ILE A 188 22.24 24.75 23.21
C ILE A 188 21.31 25.00 24.39
N ASP A 189 20.88 23.93 25.04
CA ASP A 189 20.15 24.00 26.30
C ASP A 189 21.09 24.53 27.40
N PRO A 190 20.82 25.70 27.99
CA PRO A 190 21.70 26.30 29.00
C PRO A 190 21.76 25.51 30.32
N GLY A 191 20.77 24.64 30.60
CA GLY A 191 20.75 23.80 31.79
C GLY A 191 21.52 22.48 31.62
N THR A 192 21.55 21.93 30.41
CA THR A 192 22.16 20.60 30.15
C THR A 192 23.39 20.64 29.24
N GLY A 193 23.67 21.76 28.58
CA GLY A 193 24.76 21.91 27.60
C GLY A 193 24.56 21.12 26.31
N LYS A 194 23.41 20.46 26.13
CA LYS A 194 23.13 19.63 24.96
C LYS A 194 22.58 20.47 23.81
N GLN A 195 22.89 20.07 22.58
CA GLN A 195 22.17 20.55 21.42
C GLN A 195 20.73 20.04 21.45
N VAL A 196 19.79 20.96 21.31
CA VAL A 196 18.35 20.71 21.23
C VAL A 196 17.77 21.52 20.08
N VAL A 197 16.61 21.11 19.56
CA VAL A 197 15.93 21.87 18.51
C VAL A 197 15.46 23.22 19.05
N ASN A 198 15.77 24.30 18.35
CA ASN A 198 15.25 25.64 18.60
C ASN A 198 13.80 25.72 18.09
N VAL A 199 12.86 25.34 18.97
CA VAL A 199 11.42 25.28 18.67
C VAL A 199 10.86 26.64 18.22
N ALA A 200 11.36 27.75 18.76
CA ALA A 200 10.89 29.08 18.40
C ALA A 200 11.26 29.43 16.96
N LYS A 201 12.54 29.22 16.59
CA LYS A 201 13.01 29.42 15.22
C LYS A 201 12.34 28.46 14.24
N LEU A 202 12.18 27.20 14.62
CA LEU A 202 11.46 26.22 13.79
C LEU A 202 10.01 26.66 13.51
N LYS A 203 9.30 27.18 14.51
CA LYS A 203 7.94 27.73 14.30
C LYS A 203 7.94 28.91 13.34
N GLU A 204 8.91 29.81 13.44
CA GLU A 204 9.04 30.96 12.55
C GLU A 204 9.33 30.53 11.11
N ASP A 205 10.29 29.63 10.91
CA ASP A 205 10.65 29.08 9.60
C ASP A 205 9.46 28.35 8.95
N LEU A 206 8.65 27.62 9.74
CA LEU A 206 7.42 26.96 9.28
C LEU A 206 6.33 27.96 8.87
N VAL A 207 6.20 29.08 9.58
CA VAL A 207 5.26 30.14 9.22
C VAL A 207 5.67 30.81 7.90
N VAL A 208 6.96 31.09 7.72
CA VAL A 208 7.51 31.68 6.50
C VAL A 208 7.29 30.75 5.30
N LYS A 209 7.68 29.47 5.40
CA LYS A 209 7.46 28.50 4.31
C LYS A 209 5.98 28.21 4.05
N GLY A 210 5.16 28.20 5.10
CA GLY A 210 3.70 28.15 4.97
C GLY A 210 3.17 29.33 4.17
N ALA A 211 3.71 30.54 4.36
CA ALA A 211 3.34 31.73 3.61
C ALA A 211 3.88 31.75 2.16
N GLU A 212 4.91 30.98 1.82
CA GLU A 212 5.41 30.84 0.44
C GLU A 212 4.53 29.90 -0.40
N ASN A 213 3.85 28.95 0.23
CA ASN A 213 2.93 28.03 -0.45
C ASN A 213 1.77 28.82 -1.13
N PRO A 214 1.64 28.76 -2.48
CA PRO A 214 0.59 29.45 -3.25
C PRO A 214 -0.83 29.21 -2.74
N ASP A 215 -1.09 28.05 -2.13
CA ASP A 215 -2.42 27.67 -1.67
C ASP A 215 -2.68 27.94 -0.19
N SER A 216 -1.69 28.48 0.55
CA SER A 216 -1.89 28.69 1.98
C SER A 216 -2.91 29.80 2.25
N PRO A 217 -3.77 29.62 3.28
CA PRO A 217 -4.68 30.67 3.73
C PRO A 217 -3.94 31.99 4.00
N THR A 218 -2.74 31.91 4.57
CA THR A 218 -1.89 33.06 4.88
C THR A 218 -1.48 33.82 3.63
N LYS A 219 -1.04 33.14 2.56
CA LYS A 219 -0.65 33.79 1.31
C LYS A 219 -1.85 34.43 0.61
N LYS A 220 -3.01 33.75 0.62
CA LYS A 220 -4.26 34.32 0.09
C LYS A 220 -4.70 35.57 0.86
N ILE A 221 -4.51 35.62 2.17
CA ILE A 221 -4.77 36.84 2.97
C ILE A 221 -3.78 37.95 2.61
N VAL A 222 -2.48 37.65 2.50
CA VAL A 222 -1.44 38.62 2.12
C VAL A 222 -1.70 39.19 0.72
N GLU A 223 -2.05 38.36 -0.25
CA GLU A 223 -2.44 38.81 -1.60
C GLU A 223 -3.70 39.69 -1.58
N ALA A 224 -4.63 39.46 -0.65
CA ALA A 224 -5.82 40.29 -0.47
C ALA A 224 -5.45 41.70 -0.02
N VAL A 225 -4.60 41.75 1.00
CA VAL A 225 -4.11 42.99 1.58
C VAL A 225 -3.32 43.77 0.53
N ILE A 226 -2.48 43.10 -0.26
CA ILE A 226 -1.76 43.74 -1.38
C ILE A 226 -2.72 44.36 -2.41
N VAL A 227 -3.78 43.65 -2.78
CA VAL A 227 -4.80 44.15 -3.72
C VAL A 227 -5.53 45.36 -3.13
N GLU A 228 -5.95 45.30 -1.87
CA GLU A 228 -6.69 46.38 -1.19
C GLU A 228 -5.80 47.62 -0.95
N LEU A 229 -4.50 47.41 -0.70
CA LEU A 229 -3.51 48.48 -0.62
C LEU A 229 -3.20 49.11 -1.99
N GLY A 230 -3.76 48.60 -3.08
CA GLY A 230 -3.52 49.10 -4.44
C GLY A 230 -2.09 48.88 -4.93
N LEU A 231 -1.32 48.04 -4.25
CA LEU A 231 0.06 47.73 -4.62
C LEU A 231 0.03 46.79 -5.83
N ARG A 232 0.65 47.20 -6.94
CA ARG A 232 0.72 46.42 -8.19
C ARG A 232 2.16 46.09 -8.55
N GLY A 233 2.42 44.82 -8.86
CA GLY A 233 3.73 44.32 -9.28
C GLY A 233 4.06 42.99 -8.63
N THR A 234 4.99 42.23 -9.22
CA THR A 234 5.38 40.89 -8.75
C THR A 234 6.44 40.90 -7.64
N ASN A 235 7.01 42.07 -7.30
CA ASN A 235 8.10 42.21 -6.34
C ASN A 235 7.75 43.20 -5.20
N ILE A 236 6.56 43.08 -4.65
CA ILE A 236 6.14 43.93 -3.52
C ILE A 236 6.85 43.44 -2.26
N THR A 237 7.65 44.31 -1.66
CA THR A 237 8.40 44.02 -0.44
C THR A 237 7.53 44.18 0.80
N GLN A 238 7.87 43.45 1.87
CA GLN A 238 7.20 43.59 3.18
C GLN A 238 7.23 45.03 3.69
N GLN A 239 8.32 45.77 3.43
CA GLN A 239 8.43 47.16 3.85
C GLN A 239 7.44 48.08 3.11
N GLN A 240 7.22 47.86 1.81
CA GLN A 240 6.22 48.62 1.05
C GLN A 240 4.79 48.37 1.57
N ILE A 241 4.48 47.15 1.98
CA ILE A 241 3.19 46.80 2.59
C ILE A 241 3.04 47.52 3.93
N ILE A 242 4.07 47.48 4.79
CA ILE A 242 4.08 48.16 6.09
C ILE A 242 3.91 49.67 5.93
N ASP A 243 4.61 50.27 4.97
CA ASP A 243 4.56 51.70 4.73
C ASP A 243 3.17 52.15 4.24
N GLU A 244 2.49 51.36 3.40
CA GLU A 244 1.12 51.70 2.99
C GLU A 244 0.07 51.47 4.09
N ILE A 245 0.24 50.44 4.91
CA ILE A 245 -0.62 50.25 6.10
C ILE A 245 -0.49 51.45 7.04
N ARG A 246 0.74 51.97 7.24
CA ARG A 246 0.96 53.21 8.01
C ARG A 246 0.26 54.41 7.37
N LYS A 247 0.36 54.59 6.06
CA LYS A 247 -0.35 55.68 5.36
C LYS A 247 -1.87 55.55 5.46
N LEU A 248 -2.44 54.36 5.46
CA LEU A 248 -3.88 54.16 5.69
C LEU A 248 -4.28 54.49 7.13
N LYS A 249 -3.44 54.08 8.10
CA LYS A 249 -3.62 54.44 9.51
C LYS A 249 -3.61 55.95 9.73
N ASP A 250 -2.65 56.65 9.14
CA ASP A 250 -2.52 58.11 9.24
C ASP A 250 -3.69 58.85 8.58
N ARG A 251 -4.36 58.21 7.61
CA ARG A 251 -5.58 58.70 6.95
C ARG A 251 -6.88 58.32 7.67
N GLY A 252 -6.81 57.53 8.75
CA GLY A 252 -8.01 57.04 9.45
C GLY A 252 -8.83 56.02 8.66
N GLU A 253 -8.23 55.32 7.70
CA GLU A 253 -8.91 54.40 6.79
C GLU A 253 -8.57 52.92 7.07
N ILE A 254 -8.05 52.62 8.26
CA ILE A 254 -7.55 51.28 8.58
C ILE A 254 -8.67 50.22 8.58
N ASP A 255 -9.90 50.62 8.86
CA ASP A 255 -11.11 49.79 8.87
C ASP A 255 -11.41 49.15 7.51
N LYS A 256 -10.87 49.70 6.41
CA LYS A 256 -10.94 49.11 5.07
C LYS A 256 -10.17 47.78 5.01
N LEU A 257 -9.08 47.64 5.77
CA LEU A 257 -8.29 46.41 5.84
C LEU A 257 -8.97 45.33 6.71
N GLU A 258 -9.61 45.72 7.82
CA GLU A 258 -10.37 44.78 8.66
C GLU A 258 -11.56 44.17 7.90
N SER A 259 -12.20 44.97 7.05
CA SER A 259 -13.29 44.53 6.17
C SER A 259 -12.81 43.53 5.11
N ALA A 260 -11.62 43.74 4.53
CA ALA A 260 -11.02 42.86 3.53
C ALA A 260 -10.54 41.51 4.12
N ALA A 261 -9.94 41.54 5.32
CA ALA A 261 -9.53 40.33 6.03
C ALA A 261 -10.75 39.48 6.45
N SER A 262 -11.79 40.13 6.98
CA SER A 262 -13.01 39.44 7.43
C SER A 262 -13.83 38.85 6.27
N ALA A 263 -13.88 39.52 5.11
CA ALA A 263 -14.59 39.01 3.93
C ALA A 263 -13.93 37.75 3.35
N ARG A 264 -12.60 37.64 3.40
CA ARG A 264 -11.86 36.46 2.93
C ARG A 264 -11.83 35.31 3.92
N ASP A 265 -11.84 35.57 5.23
CA ASP A 265 -12.04 34.50 6.23
C ASP A 265 -13.39 33.78 6.03
N VAL A 266 -14.42 34.52 5.61
CA VAL A 266 -15.73 33.98 5.22
C VAL A 266 -15.65 33.20 3.89
N GLU A 267 -14.86 33.66 2.93
CA GLU A 267 -14.65 33.01 1.62
C GLU A 267 -13.85 31.69 1.75
N ILE A 268 -12.77 31.68 2.54
CA ILE A 268 -11.99 30.48 2.89
C ILE A 268 -12.85 29.47 3.65
N SER A 269 -13.72 29.95 4.54
CA SER A 269 -14.68 29.10 5.25
C SER A 269 -15.74 28.52 4.30
N LYS A 270 -16.20 29.29 3.30
CA LYS A 270 -17.08 28.81 2.23
C LYS A 270 -16.42 27.77 1.33
N ASP A 271 -15.17 27.96 0.91
CA ASP A 271 -14.44 27.01 0.07
C ASP A 271 -14.16 25.69 0.80
N LYS A 272 -13.88 25.74 2.11
CA LYS A 272 -13.79 24.54 2.96
C LYS A 272 -15.15 23.83 3.09
N LEU A 273 -16.25 24.57 3.22
CA LEU A 273 -17.61 24.01 3.24
C LEU A 273 -18.02 23.41 1.90
N ILE A 274 -17.66 24.04 0.79
CA ILE A 274 -17.97 23.58 -0.57
C ILE A 274 -17.13 22.36 -0.94
N SER A 275 -15.83 22.35 -0.63
CA SER A 275 -14.95 21.19 -0.85
C SER A 275 -15.31 20.01 0.06
N GLY A 276 -15.67 20.26 1.32
CA GLY A 276 -16.19 19.25 2.24
C GLY A 276 -17.48 18.60 1.73
N ARG A 277 -18.46 19.43 1.30
CA ARG A 277 -19.72 18.92 0.71
C ARG A 277 -19.51 18.24 -0.64
N PHE A 278 -18.58 18.71 -1.47
CA PHE A 278 -18.28 18.08 -2.75
C PHE A 278 -17.68 16.68 -2.56
N ASN A 279 -16.80 16.51 -1.57
CA ASN A 279 -16.24 15.21 -1.21
C ASN A 279 -17.29 14.27 -0.59
N GLU A 280 -18.19 14.78 0.26
CA GLU A 280 -19.33 13.99 0.76
C GLU A 280 -20.28 13.54 -0.37
N LEU A 281 -20.56 14.43 -1.33
CA LEU A 281 -21.42 14.13 -2.47
C LEU A 281 -20.78 13.15 -3.46
N GLN A 282 -19.45 13.19 -3.62
CA GLN A 282 -18.69 12.17 -4.35
C GLN A 282 -18.78 10.80 -3.66
N MET A 283 -18.55 10.72 -2.35
CA MET A 283 -18.68 9.46 -1.60
C MET A 283 -20.10 8.88 -1.64
N LEU A 284 -21.14 9.74 -1.61
CA LEU A 284 -22.54 9.32 -1.72
C LEU A 284 -22.91 8.86 -3.13
N ARG A 285 -22.33 9.47 -4.17
CA ARG A 285 -22.47 9.02 -5.55
C ARG A 285 -21.82 7.65 -5.75
N ASP A 286 -20.63 7.44 -5.22
CA ASP A 286 -19.91 6.18 -5.34
C ASP A 286 -20.60 5.05 -4.55
N LYS A 287 -21.25 5.38 -3.42
CA LYS A 287 -22.13 4.44 -2.69
C LYS A 287 -23.44 4.11 -3.40
N LYS A 288 -24.00 5.02 -4.21
CA LYS A 288 -25.27 4.80 -4.94
C LYS A 288 -25.10 4.10 -6.30
N LEU A 289 -23.87 3.94 -6.78
CA LEU A 289 -23.56 3.24 -8.04
C LEU A 289 -23.33 1.72 -7.87
N LEU A 290 -23.61 1.15 -6.70
CA LEU A 290 -23.82 -0.28 -6.54
C LEU A 290 -25.32 -0.59 -6.71
N PRO A 291 -25.79 -0.99 -7.91
CA PRO A 291 -27.16 -1.47 -8.07
C PRO A 291 -27.32 -2.79 -7.32
N GLY A 292 -28.45 -2.91 -6.62
CA GLY A 292 -28.77 -4.01 -5.73
C GLY A 292 -28.89 -5.36 -6.41
N GLN A 293 -28.78 -6.40 -5.59
CA GLN A 293 -29.57 -7.60 -5.77
C GLN A 293 -30.62 -7.61 -4.66
N GLU A 294 -31.83 -7.27 -5.06
CA GLU A 294 -33.05 -7.48 -4.29
C GLU A 294 -33.25 -8.98 -4.09
N ASP A 295 -33.61 -9.30 -2.85
CA ASP A 295 -34.26 -10.55 -2.47
C ASP A 295 -35.51 -10.76 -3.32
N GLU A 296 -35.55 -11.83 -4.12
CA GLU A 296 -36.80 -12.37 -4.64
C GLU A 296 -37.07 -13.71 -3.96
N LYS A 297 -37.67 -13.62 -2.77
CA LYS A 297 -38.56 -14.67 -2.25
C LYS A 297 -39.91 -14.48 -2.91
N THR A 298 -40.37 -15.47 -3.66
CA THR A 298 -41.82 -15.71 -3.77
C THR A 298 -42.10 -17.19 -3.68
N GLU A 299 -42.95 -17.54 -2.72
CA GLU A 299 -43.66 -18.80 -2.60
C GLU A 299 -44.44 -19.10 -3.90
N VAL A 300 -44.42 -20.36 -4.34
CA VAL A 300 -45.55 -21.31 -4.50
C VAL A 300 -44.94 -22.70 -4.78
#